data_AF-A0A1I7IMD7-F1
#
_entry.id   AF-A0A1I7IMD7-F1
#
_cell.length_a   1.000
_cell.length_b   1.000
_cell.length_c   1.000
_cell.angle_alpha   90.00
_cell.angle_beta   90.00
_cell.angle_gamma   90.00
#
_symmetry.space_group_name_H-M   'P 1'
#
loop_
_entity.id
_entity.type
_entity.pdbx_description
1 polymer ?
#
loop_
_entity_poly.entity_id
_entity_poly.type
_entity_poly.pdbx_seq_one_letter_code
_entity_poly.pdbx_strand_id
1 'polypeptide(L)'
;MTLKAMYIRPDSDGVKAQYETIIAKLQATVAKYKEAFPQLKAIGKLLRMTLPEANSDEDYVQRLQELCSYLNELSTSSYIIRHLHHNLCEDVESVKNNTFLSSQEETYLILPT
;
A
#
# COMPACT_ATOMS: atom_id res chain seq x y z
N MET A 1 31.57 -8.49 29.39
CA MET A 1 30.58 -7.40 29.38
C MET A 1 30.31 -7.05 27.93
N THR A 2 29.27 -7.63 27.34
CA THR A 2 28.72 -7.18 26.07
C THR A 2 27.23 -7.52 26.10
N LEU A 3 26.42 -6.57 26.57
CA LEU A 3 24.98 -6.62 26.38
C LEU A 3 24.73 -6.55 24.88
N LYS A 4 24.38 -7.68 24.27
CA LYS A 4 23.67 -7.66 22.98
C LYS A 4 22.39 -6.88 23.28
N ALA A 5 22.32 -5.64 22.81
CA ALA A 5 21.07 -4.93 22.70
C ALA A 5 20.15 -5.81 21.86
N MET A 6 19.30 -6.55 22.56
CA MET A 6 18.10 -7.16 22.01
C MET A 6 17.29 -5.94 21.60
N TYR A 7 17.45 -5.52 20.34
CA TYR A 7 16.51 -4.60 19.73
C TYR A 7 15.19 -5.34 19.81
N ILE A 8 14.40 -4.97 20.82
CA ILE A 8 12.97 -5.21 20.86
C ILE A 8 12.51 -4.65 19.52
N ARG A 9 12.24 -5.54 18.56
CA ARG A 9 11.53 -5.15 17.35
C ARG A 9 10.24 -4.54 17.91
N PRO A 10 9.92 -3.26 17.67
CA PRO A 10 8.51 -2.89 17.77
C PRO A 10 7.84 -3.84 16.79
N ASP A 11 6.97 -4.70 17.32
CA ASP A 11 6.38 -5.80 16.58
C ASP A 11 6.01 -5.26 15.19
N SER A 12 6.52 -5.89 14.13
CA SER A 12 5.92 -5.69 12.82
C SER A 12 4.46 -6.02 13.04
N ASP A 13 3.58 -5.00 13.07
CA ASP A 13 2.15 -5.24 13.17
C ASP A 13 1.86 -6.33 12.12
N GLY A 14 1.20 -7.44 12.50
CA GLY A 14 1.13 -8.63 11.65
C GLY A 14 0.64 -8.30 10.23
N VAL A 15 0.83 -9.20 9.25
CA VAL A 15 0.53 -8.95 7.83
C VAL A 15 -0.83 -8.26 7.61
N LYS A 16 -1.86 -8.65 8.37
CA LYS A 16 -3.17 -7.98 8.42
C LYS A 16 -3.11 -6.48 8.71
N ALA A 17 -2.38 -6.06 9.74
CA ALA A 17 -2.30 -4.66 10.14
C ALA A 17 -1.47 -3.83 9.14
N GLN A 18 -0.41 -4.40 8.57
CA GLN A 18 0.29 -3.78 7.44
C GLN A 18 -0.60 -3.64 6.22
N TYR A 19 -1.39 -4.67 5.90
CA TYR A 19 -2.41 -4.61 4.86
C TYR A 19 -3.41 -3.48 5.12
N GLU A 20 -3.99 -3.40 6.32
CA GLU A 20 -4.94 -2.34 6.70
C GLU A 20 -4.32 -0.95 6.57
N THR A 21 -3.05 -0.80 6.95
CA THR A 21 -2.29 0.45 6.80
C THR A 21 -2.14 0.84 5.32
N ILE A 22 -1.75 -0.10 4.45
CA ILE A 22 -1.61 0.13 3.01
C ILE A 22 -2.96 0.53 2.38
N ILE A 23 -4.04 -0.18 2.74
CA ILE A 23 -5.38 0.15 2.26
C ILE A 23 -5.81 1.54 2.71
N ALA A 24 -5.58 1.89 3.98
CA ALA A 24 -5.88 3.23 4.51
C ALA A 24 -5.09 4.32 3.77
N LYS A 25 -3.81 4.09 3.50
CA LYS A 25 -2.94 5.01 2.75
C LYS A 25 -3.39 5.18 1.29
N LEU A 26 -3.82 4.11 0.63
CA LEU A 26 -4.44 4.17 -0.71
C LEU A 26 -5.74 4.97 -0.69
N GLN A 27 -6.61 4.72 0.29
CA GLN A 27 -7.88 5.46 0.44
C GLN A 27 -7.64 6.95 0.70
N ALA A 28 -6.69 7.30 1.57
CA ALA A 28 -6.27 8.67 1.85
C ALA A 28 -5.74 9.37 0.59
N THR A 29 -4.90 8.67 -0.18
CA THR A 29 -4.37 9.16 -1.46
C THR A 29 -5.48 9.48 -2.45
N VAL A 30 -6.44 8.56 -2.63
CA VAL A 30 -7.59 8.77 -3.51
C VAL A 30 -8.45 9.93 -3.00
N ALA A 31 -8.77 9.98 -1.71
CA ALA A 31 -9.61 11.02 -1.13
C ALA A 31 -9.02 12.42 -1.35
N LYS A 32 -7.70 12.57 -1.17
CA LYS A 32 -6.98 13.84 -1.28
C LYS A 32 -6.87 14.32 -2.74
N TYR A 33 -6.62 13.42 -3.69
CA TYR A 33 -6.20 13.83 -5.03
C TYR A 33 -7.18 13.50 -6.17
N LYS A 34 -8.29 12.79 -5.93
CA LYS A 34 -9.24 12.37 -6.99
C LYS A 34 -9.85 13.50 -7.82
N GLU A 35 -9.94 14.72 -7.29
CA GLU A 35 -10.48 15.86 -8.05
C GLU A 35 -9.44 16.46 -9.01
N ALA A 36 -8.17 16.46 -8.63
CA ALA A 36 -7.06 16.87 -9.51
C ALA A 36 -6.69 15.77 -10.52
N PHE A 37 -6.84 14.51 -10.14
CA PHE A 37 -6.50 13.35 -10.96
C PHE A 37 -7.70 12.39 -11.06
N PRO A 38 -8.62 12.62 -12.02
CA PRO A 38 -9.84 11.83 -12.16
C PRO A 38 -9.61 10.33 -12.32
N GLN A 39 -8.44 9.91 -12.84
CA GLN A 39 -8.06 8.49 -12.94
C GLN A 39 -8.03 7.77 -11.57
N LEU A 40 -7.82 8.49 -10.47
CA LEU A 40 -7.89 7.91 -9.12
C LEU A 40 -9.31 7.49 -8.71
N LYS A 41 -10.34 7.99 -9.39
CA LYS A 41 -11.74 7.59 -9.13
C LYS A 41 -11.96 6.11 -9.44
N ALA A 42 -11.25 5.53 -10.43
CA ALA A 42 -11.32 4.10 -10.74
C ALA A 42 -10.79 3.24 -9.58
N ILE A 43 -9.64 3.63 -9.02
CA ILE A 43 -9.02 2.98 -7.87
C ILE A 43 -9.93 3.10 -6.63
N GLY A 44 -10.50 4.28 -6.41
CA GLY A 44 -11.45 4.49 -5.32
C GLY A 44 -12.69 3.61 -5.40
N LYS A 45 -13.16 3.25 -6.61
CA LYS A 45 -14.26 2.29 -6.78
C LYS A 45 -13.80 0.88 -6.43
N LEU A 46 -12.63 0.46 -6.89
CA LEU A 46 -12.06 -0.86 -6.59
C LEU A 46 -11.91 -1.07 -5.08
N LEU A 47 -11.36 -0.09 -4.35
CA LEU A 47 -11.18 -0.15 -2.90
C LEU A 47 -12.49 -0.20 -2.10
N ARG A 48 -13.62 0.15 -2.72
CA ARG A 48 -14.96 0.07 -2.12
C ARG A 48 -15.68 -1.23 -2.45
N MET A 49 -15.18 -2.00 -3.41
CA MET A 49 -15.72 -3.33 -3.66
C MET A 49 -15.38 -4.18 -2.43
N THR A 50 -16.41 -4.77 -1.84
CA THR A 50 -16.26 -5.66 -0.69
C THR A 50 -15.47 -6.87 -1.17
N LEU A 51 -14.18 -6.92 -0.84
CA LEU A 51 -13.43 -8.16 -0.97
C LEU A 51 -13.93 -9.11 0.14
N PRO A 52 -14.02 -10.42 -0.13
CA PRO A 52 -14.33 -11.41 0.90
C PRO A 52 -13.43 -11.22 2.13
N GLU A 53 -13.80 -11.71 3.29
CA GLU A 53 -12.86 -11.69 4.42
C GLU A 53 -11.62 -12.56 4.08
N ALA A 54 -10.43 -12.09 4.41
CA ALA A 54 -9.19 -12.86 4.23
C ALA A 54 -9.07 -13.84 5.41
N ASN A 55 -8.68 -15.08 5.12
CA ASN A 55 -8.60 -16.14 6.12
C ASN A 55 -7.15 -16.43 6.53
N SER A 56 -6.16 -15.90 5.82
CA SER A 56 -4.74 -16.04 6.15
C SER A 56 -3.89 -14.83 5.72
N ASP A 57 -2.64 -14.81 6.19
CA ASP A 57 -1.66 -13.80 5.79
C ASP A 57 -1.37 -13.85 4.28
N GLU A 58 -1.36 -15.03 3.68
CA GLU A 58 -1.20 -15.21 2.23
C GLU A 58 -2.34 -14.55 1.44
N ASP A 59 -3.58 -14.63 1.93
CA ASP A 59 -4.73 -13.96 1.29
C ASP A 59 -4.54 -12.43 1.27
N TYR A 60 -4.01 -11.85 2.36
CA TYR A 60 -3.72 -10.42 2.44
C TYR A 60 -2.62 -10.00 1.46
N VAL A 61 -1.53 -10.76 1.41
CA VAL A 61 -0.42 -10.51 0.46
C VAL A 61 -0.90 -10.64 -0.97
N GLN A 62 -1.67 -11.69 -1.30
CA GLN A 62 -2.21 -11.90 -2.64
C GLN A 62 -3.07 -10.72 -3.09
N ARG A 63 -3.94 -10.20 -2.23
CA ARG A 63 -4.76 -9.01 -2.55
C ARG A 63 -3.92 -7.78 -2.84
N LEU A 64 -2.84 -7.57 -2.09
CA LEU A 64 -1.92 -6.47 -2.36
C LEU A 64 -1.22 -6.62 -3.71
N GLN A 65 -0.86 -7.86 -4.09
CA GLN A 65 -0.28 -8.15 -5.40
C GLN A 65 -1.28 -7.95 -6.54
N GLU A 66 -2.56 -8.30 -6.34
CA GLU A 66 -3.65 -8.02 -7.29
C GLU A 66 -3.83 -6.51 -7.49
N LEU A 67 -3.76 -5.71 -6.40
CA LEU A 67 -3.78 -4.25 -6.48
C LEU A 67 -2.57 -3.71 -7.26
N CYS A 68 -1.36 -4.22 -7.02
CA CYS A 68 -0.17 -3.87 -7.80
C CYS A 68 -0.40 -4.17 -9.30
N SER A 69 -0.90 -5.35 -9.63
CA SER A 69 -1.18 -5.75 -11.01
C SER A 69 -2.19 -4.83 -11.69
N TYR A 70 -3.29 -4.49 -10.99
CA TYR A 70 -4.30 -3.56 -11.50
C TYR A 70 -3.73 -2.15 -11.75
N LEU A 71 -2.92 -1.63 -10.82
CA LEU A 71 -2.27 -0.33 -11.01
C LEU A 71 -1.26 -0.36 -12.14
N ASN A 72 -0.55 -1.47 -12.36
CA ASN A 72 0.36 -1.63 -13.48
C ASN A 72 -0.36 -1.49 -14.83
N GLU A 73 -1.52 -2.12 -14.99
CA GLU A 73 -2.36 -1.98 -16.20
C GLU A 73 -2.73 -0.52 -16.48
N LEU A 74 -3.11 0.21 -15.43
CA LEU A 74 -3.47 1.63 -15.49
C LEU A 74 -2.26 2.58 -15.63
N SER A 75 -1.05 2.13 -15.28
CA SER A 75 0.17 2.96 -15.23
C SER A 75 0.70 3.39 -16.60
N THR A 76 0.32 2.64 -17.64
CA THR A 76 0.78 2.83 -19.02
C THR A 76 0.51 4.25 -19.53
N SER A 77 -0.66 4.80 -19.19
CA SER A 77 -1.13 6.10 -19.68
C SER A 77 -1.08 7.23 -18.63
N SER A 78 -0.65 6.94 -17.39
CA SER A 78 -0.69 7.94 -16.32
C SER A 78 0.55 7.91 -15.43
N TYR A 79 1.30 9.01 -15.43
CA TYR A 79 2.44 9.19 -14.53
C TYR A 79 2.05 9.10 -13.05
N ILE A 80 0.89 9.67 -12.69
CA ILE A 80 0.35 9.60 -11.33
C ILE A 80 0.12 8.14 -10.91
N ILE A 81 -0.50 7.34 -11.78
CA ILE A 81 -0.73 5.93 -11.48
C ILE A 81 0.59 5.14 -11.45
N ARG A 82 1.54 5.47 -12.32
CA ARG A 82 2.86 4.84 -12.32
C ARG A 82 3.62 5.09 -11.02
N HIS A 83 3.56 6.32 -10.49
CA HIS A 83 4.17 6.66 -9.20
C HIS A 83 3.46 5.95 -8.05
N LEU A 84 2.12 5.94 -8.05
CA LEU A 84 1.31 5.21 -7.08
C LEU A 84 1.63 3.70 -7.08
N HIS A 85 1.72 3.08 -8.26
CA HIS A 85 2.08 1.68 -8.44
C HIS A 85 3.45 1.37 -7.86
N HIS A 86 4.46 2.18 -8.19
CA HIS A 86 5.82 2.00 -7.69
C HIS A 86 5.85 1.99 -6.16
N ASN A 87 5.29 3.03 -5.53
CA ASN A 87 5.32 3.17 -4.08
C ASN A 87 4.48 2.09 -3.38
N LEU A 88 3.34 1.69 -3.96
CA LEU A 88 2.55 0.58 -3.43
C LEU A 88 3.36 -0.72 -3.44
N CYS A 89 4.00 -1.06 -4.56
CA CYS A 89 4.69 -2.34 -4.66
C CYS A 89 5.95 -2.42 -3.78
N GLU A 90 6.59 -1.29 -3.46
CA GLU A 90 7.62 -1.26 -2.42
C GLU A 90 7.07 -1.63 -1.04
N ASP A 91 5.90 -1.12 -0.68
CA ASP A 91 5.22 -1.50 0.57
C ASP A 91 4.80 -2.99 0.54
N VAL A 92 4.31 -3.51 -0.59
CA VAL A 92 3.98 -4.94 -0.73
C VAL A 92 5.21 -5.84 -0.57
N GLU A 93 6.35 -5.47 -1.16
CA GLU A 93 7.60 -6.20 -0.94
C GLU A 93 8.04 -6.12 0.52
N SER A 94 7.79 -5.01 1.21
CA SER A 94 8.06 -4.90 2.64
C SER A 94 7.21 -5.85 3.48
N VAL A 95 5.91 -5.97 3.16
CA VAL A 95 5.02 -6.95 3.82
C VAL A 95 5.52 -8.38 3.59
N LYS A 96 5.87 -8.74 2.34
CA LYS A 96 6.38 -10.08 2.00
C LYS A 96 7.66 -10.44 2.75
N ASN A 97 8.53 -9.46 2.97
CA ASN A 97 9.81 -9.65 3.64
C ASN A 97 9.73 -9.46 5.16
N ASN A 98 8.53 -9.18 5.69
CA ASN A 98 8.30 -8.85 7.09
C ASN A 98 9.22 -7.71 7.58
N THR A 99 9.33 -6.66 6.77
CA THR A 99 10.06 -5.43 7.06
C THR A 99 9.11 -4.26 7.26
N PHE A 100 9.64 -3.14 7.75
CA PHE A 100 8.86 -1.90 7.86
C PHE A 100 8.44 -1.40 6.47
N LEU A 101 7.24 -0.81 6.39
CA LEU A 101 6.76 -0.14 5.20
C LEU A 101 7.73 0.98 4.79
N SER A 102 7.93 1.16 3.48
CA SER A 102 8.98 2.01 2.92
C SER A 102 8.77 3.48 3.24
N SER A 103 7.53 3.92 3.40
CA SER A 103 7.18 5.32 3.64
C SER A 103 6.16 5.46 4.77
N GLN A 104 6.50 6.29 5.76
CA GLN A 104 5.63 6.68 6.87
C GLN A 104 4.64 7.80 6.49
N GLU A 105 4.64 8.23 5.23
CA GLU A 105 3.73 9.26 4.74
C GLU A 105 2.29 8.77 4.73
N GLU A 106 1.34 9.66 4.99
CA GLU A 106 -0.09 9.36 4.99
C GLU A 106 -0.65 9.10 3.59
N THR A 107 0.07 9.47 2.53
CA THR A 107 -0.35 9.29 1.13
C THR A 107 0.80 8.83 0.23
N TYR A 108 0.46 8.20 -0.90
CA TYR A 108 1.42 7.74 -1.90
C TYR A 108 1.80 8.78 -2.95
N LEU A 109 1.16 9.94 -2.94
CA LEU A 109 1.44 11.02 -3.88
C LEU A 109 1.91 12.24 -3.10
N ILE A 110 3.17 12.61 -3.31
CA ILE A 110 3.75 13.87 -2.85
C ILE A 110 3.90 14.74 -4.09
N LEU A 111 3.08 15.78 -4.19
CA LEU A 111 3.18 16.75 -5.27
C LEU A 111 4.19 17.84 -4.88
N PRO A 112 5.08 18.26 -5.79
CA PRO A 112 5.90 19.44 -5.54
C PRO A 112 5.00 20.65 -5.30
N THR A 113 5.27 21.37 -4.21
CA THR A 113 4.65 22.64 -3.85
C THR A 113 5.26 23.80 -4.63
#